data_AF-A0A436RDK4-F1
#
_entry.id   AF-A0A436RDK4-F1
#
_cell.length_a   1.000
_cell.length_b   1.000
_cell.length_c   1.000
_cell.angle_alpha   90.00
_cell.angle_beta   90.00
_cell.angle_gamma   90.00
#
_symmetry.space_group_name_H-M   'P 1'
#
loop_
_entity.id
_entity.type
_entity.pdbx_description
1 polymer ?
#
loop_
_entity_poly.entity_id
_entity_poly.type
_entity_poly.pdbx_seq_one_letter_code
_entity_poly.pdbx_strand_id
1 'polypeptide(L)'
;MNYQRFFEDAIDQLHAERRYRVFADLERMVGKFPRAIWRSNGRAQEITVWCSNDYLGMGQNEDVIAAFQTAAGKMGSGAGGTRNISGTSNPLVELERELADLHDKEA
;
A
#
# COMPACT_ATOMS: atom_id res chain seq x y z
N MET A 1 36.85 11.05 -6.77
CA MET A 1 35.94 10.85 -5.62
C MET A 1 35.36 9.45 -5.73
N ASN A 2 35.37 8.65 -4.66
CA ASN A 2 34.82 7.30 -4.69
C ASN A 2 33.44 7.30 -4.03
N TYR A 3 32.38 7.47 -4.85
CA TYR A 3 31.00 7.48 -4.36
C TYR A 3 30.56 6.14 -3.78
N GLN A 4 31.10 5.02 -4.28
CA GLN A 4 30.79 3.69 -3.77
C GLN A 4 31.17 3.58 -2.29
N ARG A 5 32.36 4.07 -1.91
CA ARG A 5 32.81 4.08 -0.53
C ARG A 5 31.87 4.85 0.40
N PHE A 6 31.31 5.97 -0.07
CA PHE A 6 30.35 6.74 0.73
C PHE A 6 29.06 5.96 1.02
N PHE A 7 28.58 5.16 0.06
CA PHE A 7 27.41 4.31 0.27
C PHE A 7 27.71 3.12 1.18
N GLU A 8 28.89 2.51 1.04
CA GLU A 8 29.35 1.41 1.91
C GLU A 8 29.46 1.88 3.37
N ASP A 9 30.16 3.00 3.62
CA ASP A 9 30.31 3.58 4.96
C ASP A 9 28.94 3.90 5.60
N ALA A 10 27.97 4.41 4.82
CA ALA A 10 26.62 4.69 5.29
C ALA A 10 25.83 3.42 5.65
N ILE A 11 25.99 2.33 4.89
CA ILE A 11 25.35 1.04 5.18
C ILE A 11 25.99 0.39 6.41
N ASP A 12 27.31 0.43 6.52
CA ASP A 12 28.05 -0.11 7.67
C ASP A 12 27.60 0.59 8.96
N GLN A 13 27.36 1.90 8.90
CA GLN A 13 26.79 2.64 10.03
C GLN A 13 25.40 2.12 10.44
N LEU A 14 24.52 1.78 9.48
CA LEU A 14 23.21 1.18 9.79
C LEU A 14 23.35 -0.18 10.51
N HIS A 15 24.32 -0.99 10.08
CA HIS A 15 24.60 -2.28 10.70
C HIS A 15 25.19 -2.11 12.10
N ALA A 16 26.16 -1.21 12.26
CA ALA A 16 26.77 -0.89 13.55
C ALA A 16 25.72 -0.40 14.56
N GLU A 17 24.77 0.43 14.11
CA GLU A 17 23.68 0.96 14.93
C GLU A 17 22.48 0.01 15.06
N ARG A 18 22.55 -1.19 14.46
CA ARG A 18 21.47 -2.22 14.46
C ARG A 18 20.11 -1.71 13.99
N ARG A 19 20.09 -0.68 13.14
CA ARG A 19 18.87 -0.14 12.52
C ARG A 19 18.78 -0.45 11.03
N TYR A 20 19.71 -1.26 10.51
CA TYR A 20 19.53 -1.87 9.21
C TYR A 20 18.27 -2.74 9.21
N ARG A 21 17.44 -2.61 8.17
CA ARG A 21 16.13 -3.26 8.11
C ARG A 21 16.19 -4.47 7.19
N VAL A 22 15.72 -5.60 7.70
CA VAL A 22 15.39 -6.78 6.90
C VAL A 22 13.87 -6.87 6.86
N PHE A 23 13.29 -6.84 5.66
CA PHE A 23 11.84 -6.84 5.50
C PHE A 23 11.29 -8.27 5.53
N ALA A 24 10.12 -8.44 6.15
CA ALA A 24 9.39 -9.69 6.13
C ALA A 24 8.58 -9.80 4.82
N ASP A 25 8.72 -10.91 4.11
CA ASP A 25 7.95 -11.22 2.90
C ASP A 25 6.59 -11.82 3.29
N LEU A 26 5.52 -11.04 3.12
CA LEU A 26 4.17 -11.33 3.62
C LEU A 26 3.11 -11.23 2.52
N GLU A 27 2.26 -12.23 2.41
CA GLU A 27 1.05 -12.23 1.57
C GLU A 27 -0.21 -12.25 2.45
N ARG A 28 -0.97 -11.16 2.50
CA ARG A 28 -2.24 -11.11 3.25
C ARG A 28 -3.31 -11.98 2.60
N MET A 29 -4.17 -12.60 3.40
CA MET A 29 -5.22 -13.50 2.91
C MET A 29 -6.60 -12.86 3.00
N VAL A 30 -7.17 -12.47 1.85
CA VAL A 30 -8.55 -11.96 1.76
C VAL A 30 -9.55 -12.99 2.32
N GLY A 31 -10.51 -12.52 3.11
CA GLY A 31 -11.49 -13.35 3.81
C GLY A 31 -10.98 -14.02 5.08
N LYS A 32 -9.70 -13.81 5.43
CA LYS A 32 -9.06 -14.39 6.62
C LYS A 32 -8.30 -13.36 7.46
N PHE A 33 -8.63 -12.06 7.38
CA PHE A 33 -7.98 -11.06 8.25
C PHE A 33 -8.04 -11.46 9.73
N PRO A 34 -6.93 -11.36 10.50
CA PRO A 34 -5.64 -10.76 10.13
C PRO A 34 -4.54 -11.80 9.76
N ARG A 35 -4.89 -12.87 9.03
CA ARG A 35 -3.94 -13.93 8.62
C ARG A 35 -3.17 -13.58 7.34
N ALA A 36 -1.92 -14.03 7.28
CA ALA A 36 -1.03 -13.88 6.13
C ALA A 36 -0.11 -15.09 5.97
N ILE A 37 0.42 -15.31 4.77
CA ILE A 37 1.52 -16.23 4.51
C ILE A 37 2.83 -15.47 4.64
N TRP A 38 3.69 -15.88 5.56
CA TRP A 38 5.07 -15.45 5.64
C TRP A 38 5.96 -16.40 4.84
N ARG A 39 6.77 -15.85 3.94
CA ARG A 39 7.77 -16.60 3.17
C ARG A 39 9.18 -16.32 3.66
N SER A 40 9.94 -17.37 3.89
CA SER A 40 11.35 -17.26 4.25
C SER A 40 12.09 -18.55 3.93
N ASN A 41 13.28 -18.43 3.33
CA ASN A 41 14.17 -19.56 3.04
C ASN A 41 13.47 -20.73 2.31
N GLY A 42 12.63 -20.41 1.33
CA GLY A 42 11.86 -21.39 0.56
C GLY A 42 10.68 -22.04 1.30
N ARG A 43 10.37 -21.60 2.53
CA ARG A 43 9.21 -22.06 3.30
C ARG A 43 8.09 -21.03 3.27
N ALA A 44 6.86 -21.50 3.39
CA ALA A 44 5.66 -20.69 3.53
C ALA A 44 4.90 -21.12 4.79
N GLN A 45 4.55 -20.15 5.65
CA GLN A 45 3.86 -20.41 6.91
C GLN A 45 2.74 -19.40 7.12
N GLU A 46 1.57 -19.87 7.56
CA GLU A 46 0.48 -18.99 7.94
C GLU A 46 0.72 -18.36 9.33
N ILE A 47 0.65 -17.03 9.42
CA ILE A 47 0.88 -16.24 10.63
C ILE A 47 -0.30 -15.28 10.90
N THR A 48 -0.33 -14.70 12.10
CA THR A 48 -1.23 -13.59 12.45
C THR A 48 -0.45 -12.27 12.36
N VAL A 49 -0.96 -11.30 11.61
CA VAL A 49 -0.37 -9.97 11.48
C VAL A 49 -0.88 -9.06 12.61
N TRP A 50 0.02 -8.60 13.47
CA TRP A 50 -0.30 -7.71 14.59
C TRP A 50 0.18 -6.26 14.39
N CYS A 51 0.90 -5.99 13.31
CA CYS A 51 1.47 -4.67 12.99
C CYS A 51 0.84 -4.03 11.74
N SER A 52 -0.35 -4.49 11.33
CA SER A 52 -1.05 -3.91 10.18
C SER A 52 -1.69 -2.58 10.56
N ASN A 53 -1.64 -1.62 9.63
CA ASN A 53 -2.41 -0.37 9.70
C ASN A 53 -3.77 -0.46 8.99
N ASP A 54 -4.14 -1.62 8.46
CA ASP A 54 -5.51 -1.88 7.97
C ASP A 54 -6.41 -2.14 9.18
N TYR A 55 -6.60 -1.10 9.99
CA TYR A 55 -7.14 -1.20 11.36
C TYR A 55 -8.52 -1.83 11.43
N LEU A 56 -9.33 -1.62 10.40
CA LEU A 56 -10.71 -2.10 10.30
C LEU A 56 -10.84 -3.26 9.30
N GLY A 57 -9.75 -3.76 8.73
CA GLY A 57 -9.77 -4.80 7.70
C GLY A 57 -10.47 -4.38 6.40
N MET A 58 -10.56 -3.07 6.13
CA MET A 58 -11.22 -2.55 4.93
C MET A 58 -10.48 -2.90 3.64
N GLY A 59 -9.18 -3.23 3.73
CA GLY A 59 -8.42 -3.70 2.57
C GLY A 59 -8.87 -5.06 2.03
N GLN A 60 -9.76 -5.78 2.71
CA GLN A 60 -10.40 -7.01 2.23
C GLN A 60 -11.94 -6.92 2.19
N ASN A 61 -12.51 -5.74 2.41
CA ASN A 61 -13.96 -5.55 2.34
C ASN A 61 -14.45 -5.77 0.89
N GLU A 62 -15.54 -6.53 0.74
CA GLU A 62 -16.04 -6.96 -0.57
C GLU A 62 -16.45 -5.77 -1.45
N ASP A 63 -17.10 -4.74 -0.88
CA ASP A 63 -17.52 -3.56 -1.62
C ASP A 63 -16.31 -2.73 -2.10
N VAL A 64 -15.27 -2.60 -1.27
CA VAL A 64 -14.02 -1.91 -1.64
C VAL A 64 -13.34 -2.62 -2.81
N ILE A 65 -13.22 -3.95 -2.75
CA ILE A 65 -12.62 -4.75 -3.82
C ILE A 65 -13.44 -4.66 -5.10
N ALA A 66 -14.76 -4.78 -5.01
CA ALA A 66 -15.66 -4.72 -6.16
C ALA A 66 -15.63 -3.34 -6.84
N ALA A 67 -15.60 -2.26 -6.06
CA ALA A 67 -15.47 -0.90 -6.60
C ALA A 67 -14.14 -0.73 -7.36
N PHE A 68 -13.03 -1.22 -6.80
CA PHE A 68 -11.72 -1.18 -7.46
C PHE A 68 -11.70 -1.97 -8.77
N GLN A 69 -12.20 -3.21 -8.76
CA GLN A 69 -12.28 -4.06 -9.97
C GLN A 69 -13.17 -3.42 -11.05
N THR A 70 -14.29 -2.82 -10.66
CA THR A 70 -15.21 -2.14 -11.57
C THR A 70 -14.55 -0.91 -12.21
N ALA A 71 -13.87 -0.08 -11.42
CA ALA A 71 -13.16 1.08 -11.92
C ALA A 71 -12.05 0.68 -12.90
N ALA A 72 -11.23 -0.31 -12.53
CA ALA A 72 -10.16 -0.82 -13.39
C ALA A 72 -10.70 -1.41 -14.70
N GLY A 73 -11.80 -2.16 -14.64
CA GLY A 73 -12.44 -2.74 -15.83
C GLY A 73 -13.04 -1.71 -16.78
N LYS A 74 -13.52 -0.57 -16.27
CA LYS A 74 -14.13 0.50 -17.06
C LYS A 74 -13.13 1.51 -17.63
N MET A 75 -12.09 1.84 -16.86
CA MET A 75 -11.21 2.98 -17.15
C MET A 75 -9.74 2.61 -17.32
N GLY A 76 -9.38 1.33 -17.14
CA GLY A 76 -7.99 0.90 -17.11
C GLY A 76 -7.33 1.08 -15.74
N SER A 77 -6.05 0.74 -15.64
CA SER A 77 -5.32 0.65 -14.36
C SER A 77 -4.77 1.97 -13.83
N GLY A 78 -4.80 3.06 -14.61
CA GLY A 78 -4.22 4.33 -14.19
C GLY A 78 -4.85 5.52 -14.90
N ALA A 79 -4.67 6.71 -14.32
CA ALA A 79 -5.27 7.94 -14.82
C ALA A 79 -4.66 8.45 -16.14
N GLY A 80 -3.44 8.02 -16.48
CA GLY A 80 -2.78 8.40 -17.73
C GLY A 80 -2.37 9.88 -17.84
N GLY A 81 -2.47 10.66 -16.77
CA GLY A 81 -2.18 12.09 -16.80
C GLY A 81 -2.24 12.74 -15.43
N THR A 82 -1.92 14.03 -15.39
CA THR A 82 -2.07 14.88 -14.19
C THR A 82 -3.48 15.43 -14.11
N ARG A 83 -3.87 16.02 -12.98
CA ARG A 83 -5.22 16.63 -12.81
C ARG A 83 -5.60 17.56 -13.96
N ASN A 84 -4.66 18.40 -14.41
CA ASN A 84 -4.89 19.39 -15.47
C ASN A 84 -4.85 18.79 -16.89
N ILE A 85 -4.16 17.67 -17.07
CA ILE A 85 -3.93 17.05 -18.38
C ILE A 85 -4.39 15.60 -18.29
N SER A 86 -5.64 15.35 -18.72
CA SER A 86 -6.31 14.05 -18.85
C SER A 86 -6.47 13.18 -17.59
N GLY A 87 -5.95 13.57 -16.43
CA GLY A 87 -5.93 12.74 -15.22
C GLY A 87 -7.08 12.96 -14.23
N THR A 88 -8.04 13.86 -14.52
CA THR A 88 -9.22 14.05 -13.66
C THR A 88 -10.38 13.20 -14.16
N SER A 89 -10.61 12.06 -13.50
CA SER A 89 -11.76 11.19 -13.74
C SER A 89 -12.88 11.48 -12.73
N ASN A 90 -14.12 11.10 -13.09
CA ASN A 90 -15.29 11.34 -12.23
C ASN A 90 -15.18 10.70 -10.83
N PRO A 91 -14.68 9.46 -10.64
CA PRO A 91 -14.51 8.89 -9.29
C PRO A 91 -13.57 9.69 -8.38
N LEU A 92 -12.62 10.43 -8.95
CA LEU A 92 -11.75 11.31 -8.16
C LEU A 92 -12.51 12.52 -7.62
N VAL A 93 -13.37 13.12 -8.46
CA VAL A 93 -14.23 14.24 -8.06
C VAL A 93 -15.26 13.80 -7.01
N GLU A 94 -15.78 12.58 -7.14
CA GLU A 94 -16.69 12.00 -6.15
C GLU A 94 -15.97 11.75 -4.82
N LEU A 95 -14.76 11.19 -4.84
CA LEU A 95 -13.95 11.02 -3.63
C LEU A 95 -13.67 12.36 -2.92
N GLU A 96 -13.36 13.42 -3.66
CA GLU A 96 -13.15 14.76 -3.08
C GLU A 96 -14.40 15.28 -2.36
N ARG A 97 -15.58 15.08 -2.96
CA ARG A 97 -16.86 15.46 -2.35
C ARG A 97 -17.20 14.63 -1.11
N GLU A 98 -16.99 13.32 -1.16
CA GLU A 98 -17.22 12.43 -0.01
C GLU A 98 -16.30 12.78 1.16
N LEU A 99 -15.03 13.15 0.89
CA LEU A 99 -14.12 13.61 1.93
C LEU A 99 -14.53 14.96 2.53
N ALA A 100 -15.01 15.88 1.69
CA ALA A 100 -15.53 17.17 2.15
C ALA A 100 -16.77 16.98 3.04
N ASP A 101 -17.71 16.13 2.63
CA ASP A 101 -18.91 15.78 3.41
C ASP A 101 -18.55 15.10 4.73
N LEU A 102 -17.65 14.11 4.72
CA LEU A 102 -17.18 13.41 5.92
C LEU A 102 -16.59 14.36 6.97
N HIS A 103 -15.94 15.44 6.54
CA HIS A 103 -15.28 16.41 7.40
C HIS A 103 -16.07 17.70 7.65
N ASP A 104 -17.30 17.81 7.11
CA ASP A 104 -18.11 19.03 7.14
C ASP A 104 -17.31 20.25 6.63
N LYS A 105 -16.80 20.13 5.40
CA LYS A 105 -16.00 21.14 4.70
C LYS A 105 -16.55 21.44 3.30
N GLU A 106 -16.15 22.59 2.78
CA GLU A 106 -16.34 22.91 1.36
C GLU A 106 -15.50 21.98 0.48
N ALA A 107 -16.06 21.59 -0.67
CA ALA A 107 -15.43 20.73 -1.66
C ALA A 107 -14.69 21.53 -2.74
#